data_AF-A0A061A7I0-F1
#
_entry.id   AF-A0A061A7I0-F1
#
_cell.length_a   1.000
_cell.length_b   1.000
_cell.length_c   1.000
_cell.angle_alpha   90.00
_cell.angle_beta   90.00
_cell.angle_gamma   90.00
#
_symmetry.space_group_name_H-M   'P 1'
#
loop_
_entity.id
_entity.type
_entity.pdbx_description
1 polymer ?
#
loop_
_entity_poly.entity_id
_entity_poly.type
_entity_poly.pdbx_seq_one_letter_code
_entity_poly.pdbx_strand_id
1 'polypeptide(L)' 'MDPYYRTIKGFMVLIEKDWISFGHKFADRCDQLDGDPKEVSPVFTQFLECVWQLTEQFPQVCVCVC' A
#
# COMPACT_ATOMS: atom_id res chain seq x y z
N MET A 1 5.20 -7.75 -14.11
CA MET A 1 5.14 -6.55 -13.25
C MET A 1 6.46 -5.82 -13.42
N ASP A 2 6.42 -4.51 -13.67
CA ASP A 2 7.62 -3.71 -13.96
C ASP A 2 8.56 -3.67 -12.73
N PRO A 3 9.85 -4.03 -12.87
CA PRO A 3 10.84 -3.93 -11.78
C PRO A 3 10.93 -2.53 -11.16
N TYR A 4 10.59 -1.48 -11.90
CA TYR A 4 10.58 -0.09 -11.41
C TYR A 4 9.77 0.05 -10.12
N TYR A 5 8.59 -0.57 -10.04
CA TYR A 5 7.71 -0.50 -8.85
C TYR A 5 8.27 -1.21 -7.62
N ARG A 6 9.37 -1.96 -7.76
CA ARG A 6 10.12 -2.60 -6.67
C ARG A 6 11.29 -1.76 -6.17
N THR A 7 11.35 -0.48 -6.54
CA THR A 7 12.24 0.52 -5.94
C THR A 7 11.44 1.41 -4.98
N ILE A 8 12.08 2.09 -4.02
CA ILE A 8 11.38 3.05 -3.13
C ILE A 8 10.57 4.05 -3.95
N LYS A 9 11.22 4.66 -4.96
CA LYS A 9 10.60 5.67 -5.81
C LYS A 9 9.43 5.10 -6.62
N GLY A 10 9.61 3.91 -7.22
CA GLY A 10 8.53 3.27 -7.95
C GLY A 10 7.38 2.86 -7.04
N PHE A 11 7.64 2.41 -5.82
CA PHE A 11 6.60 2.07 -4.86
C PHE A 11 5.79 3.30 -4.43
N MET A 12 6.45 4.45 -4.19
CA MET A 12 5.76 5.72 -3.96
C MET A 12 4.85 6.09 -5.14
N VAL A 13 5.35 5.99 -6.37
CA VAL A 13 4.55 6.24 -7.59
C VAL A 13 3.38 5.27 -7.72
N LEU A 14 3.57 4.00 -7.34
CA LEU A 14 2.49 3.01 -7.33
C LEU A 14 1.39 3.41 -6.34
N ILE A 15 1.75 3.81 -5.13
CA ILE A 15 0.78 4.27 -4.13
C ILE A 15 0.06 5.53 -4.62
N GLU A 16 0.81 6.52 -5.11
CA GLU A 16 0.24 7.78 -5.59
C GLU A 16 -0.73 7.56 -6.76
N LYS A 17 -0.36 6.69 -7.71
CA LYS A 17 -1.22 6.38 -8.84
C LYS A 17 -2.41 5.54 -8.38
N ASP A 18 -2.17 4.31 -7.91
CA ASP A 18 -3.21 3.28 -7.80
C ASP A 18 -4.08 3.42 -6.54
N TRP A 19 -3.59 4.09 -5.49
CA TRP A 19 -4.35 4.29 -4.26
C TRP A 19 -4.87 5.72 -4.13
N ILE A 20 -4.01 6.71 -4.34
CA ILE A 20 -4.41 8.11 -4.15
C ILE A 20 -5.21 8.61 -5.37
N SER A 21 -4.66 8.49 -6.57
CA SER A 21 -5.28 9.06 -7.78
C SER A 21 -6.56 8.33 -8.20
N PHE A 22 -6.65 7.03 -7.96
CA PHE A 22 -7.89 6.25 -8.17
C PHE A 22 -8.91 6.39 -7.03
N GLY A 23 -8.58 7.14 -5.96
CA GLY A 23 -9.56 7.56 -4.96
C GLY A 23 -9.86 6.53 -3.87
N HIS A 24 -8.85 5.80 -3.40
CA HIS A 24 -9.02 4.99 -2.20
C HIS A 24 -9.45 5.88 -1.03
N LYS A 25 -10.55 5.52 -0.36
CA LYS A 25 -11.20 6.33 0.67
C LYS A 25 -10.45 6.23 2.01
N PHE A 26 -9.19 6.68 2.05
CA PHE A 26 -8.33 6.59 3.25
C PHE A 26 -9.01 7.15 4.51
N ALA A 27 -9.70 8.28 4.39
CA ALA A 27 -10.39 8.91 5.52
C ALA A 27 -11.48 8.00 6.13
N ASP A 28 -12.25 7.31 5.30
CA ASP A 28 -13.31 6.40 5.76
C ASP A 28 -12.73 5.08 6.27
N ARG A 29 -11.70 4.57 5.58
CA ARG A 29 -11.11 3.25 5.86
C ARG A 29 -10.22 3.26 7.10
N CYS A 30 -9.61 4.39 7.42
CA CYS A 30 -8.69 4.58 8.53
C CYS A 30 -9.28 5.41 9.69
N ASP A 31 -10.60 5.58 9.73
CA ASP A 31 -11.32 6.25 10.82
C ASP A 31 -10.83 7.68 11.12
N GLN A 32 -10.56 8.47 10.08
CA GLN A 32 -9.91 9.79 10.24
C GLN A 32 -10.88 10.94 10.49
N LEU A 33 -12.19 10.77 10.24
CA LEU A 33 -13.18 11.86 10.23
C LEU A 33 -14.52 11.54 10.92
N ASP A 34 -14.56 10.67 11.93
CA ASP A 34 -15.83 10.22 12.58
C ASP A 34 -16.87 9.75 11.54
N GLY A 35 -16.42 8.91 10.60
CA GLY A 35 -17.25 8.34 9.53
C GLY A 35 -18.17 7.20 10.00
N ASP A 36 -18.79 6.47 9.07
CA ASP A 36 -19.53 5.25 9.41
C ASP A 36 -18.54 4.17 9.88
N PRO A 37 -18.62 3.66 11.14
CA PRO A 37 -17.73 2.61 11.63
C PRO A 37 -17.76 1.33 10.78
N LYS A 38 -18.84 1.10 10.01
CA LYS A 38 -18.97 -0.05 9.09
C LYS A 38 -18.08 0.07 7.85
N GLU A 39 -17.66 1.28 7.49
CA GLU A 39 -16.77 1.53 6.35
C GLU A 39 -15.29 1.36 6.71
N VAL A 40 -14.95 1.34 8.01
CA VAL A 40 -13.59 1.14 8.50
C VAL A 40 -13.11 -0.26 8.14
N SER A 41 -11.98 -0.35 7.44
CA SER A 41 -11.45 -1.63 6.98
C SER A 41 -9.95 -1.53 6.67
N PRO A 42 -9.12 -2.50 7.09
CA PRO A 42 -7.66 -2.44 6.97
C PRO A 42 -7.15 -2.80 5.56
N VAL A 43 -7.81 -2.31 4.50
CA VAL A 43 -7.50 -2.69 3.11
C VAL A 43 -6.08 -2.30 2.71
N PHE A 44 -5.67 -1.07 3.00
CA PHE A 44 -4.31 -0.61 2.71
C PHE A 44 -3.27 -1.33 3.58
N THR A 45 -3.59 -1.60 4.85
CA THR A 45 -2.73 -2.36 5.74
C THR A 45 -2.49 -3.78 5.23
N GLN A 46 -3.54 -4.47 4.78
CA GLN A 46 -3.42 -5.80 4.17
C GLN A 46 -2.55 -5.77 2.91
N PHE A 47 -2.67 -4.72 2.09
CA PHE A 47 -1.79 -4.53 0.94
C PHE A 47 -0.31 -4.40 1.37
N LEU A 48 -0.01 -3.60 2.39
CA LEU A 48 1.36 -3.46 2.90
C LEU A 48 1.89 -4.77 3.49
N GLU A 49 1.07 -5.53 4.20
CA GLU A 49 1.41 -6.87 4.69
C GLU A 49 1.77 -7.80 3.53
N CYS A 50 1.00 -7.80 2.44
CA CYS A 50 1.35 -8.59 1.25
C CYS A 50 2.68 -8.15 0.63
N VAL A 51 2.97 -6.85 0.57
CA VAL A 51 4.25 -6.34 0.07
C VAL A 51 5.40 -6.80 0.96
N TRP A 52 5.23 -6.76 2.29
CA TRP A 52 6.22 -7.25 3.25
C TRP A 52 6.44 -8.77 3.13
N GLN A 53 5.37 -9.56 3.02
CA GLN A 53 5.49 -11.01 2.78
C GLN A 53 6.28 -11.32 1.52
N LEU A 54 6.10 -10.52 0.46
CA LEU A 54 6.88 -10.65 -0.78
C LEU A 54 8.35 -10.24 -0.60
N THR A 55 8.66 -9.28 0.28
CA THR A 55 10.06 -8.93 0.58
C THR A 55 10.77 -10.01 1.36
N GLU A 56 10.08 -10.69 2.28
CA GLU A 56 10.63 -11.82 3.05
C GLU A 56 10.83 -13.07 2.19
N GLN A 57 9.88 -13.40 1.31
CA GLN A 57 9.96 -14.59 0.46
C GLN A 57 10.97 -14.47 -0.68
N PHE A 58 11.25 -13.23 -1.13
CA PHE A 58 12.14 -12.97 -2.26
C PHE A 58 13.11 -11.81 -1.95
N PRO A 59 14.09 -12.01 -1.05
CA PRO A 59 15.01 -10.97 -0.61
C PRO A 59 15.89 -10.38 -1.73
N GLN A 60 16.03 -11.08 -2.87
CA GLN A 60 16.73 -10.59 -4.06
C GLN A 60 15.86 -9.74 -4.99
N VAL A 61 14.56 -9.59 -4.72
CA VAL A 61 13.56 -9.03 -5.65
C VAL A 61 12.98 -7.69 -5.19
N CYS A 62 13.02 -7.36 -3.89
CA CYS A 62 12.39 -6.16 -3.34
C CYS A 62 13.36 -5.30 -2.51
N VAL A 63 13.06 -4.00 -2.49
CA VAL A 63 13.73 -2.94 -1.72
C VAL A 63 14.09 -3.41 -0.31
N CYS A 64 15.35 -3.23 0.12
CA CYS A 64 15.65 -3.18 1.55
C CYS A 64 14.92 -1.95 2.09
N VAL A 65 13.73 -2.13 2.64
CA VAL A 65 13.09 -1.14 3.51
C VAL A 65 13.75 -1.33 4.88
N CYS A 66 15.00 -0.91 4.91
CA CYS A 66 15.79 -0.61 6.07
C CYS A 66 16.01 0.92 6.01
#